data_AF-A0A518AUX0-F1
#
_entry.id   AF-A0A518AUX0-F1
#
_cell.length_a   1.000
_cell.length_b   1.000
_cell.length_c   1.000
_cell.angle_alpha   90.00
_cell.angle_beta   90.00
_cell.angle_gamma   90.00
#
_symmetry.space_group_name_H-M   'P 1'
#
loop_
_entity.id
_entity.type
_entity.pdbx_description
1 polymer ?
#
loop_
_entity_poly.entity_id
_entity_poly.type
_entity_poly.pdbx_seq_one_letter_code
_entity_poly.pdbx_strand_id
1 'polypeptide(L)'
;MRRPGYLTCIVTVGLLASLAVGCKSSSDPPDFGNAGELYMEAQKALNSGDTEQAITLLSQSIEADPMVWAYRDRAWLYAKADRDDDAKADIEKGMELSPGDYELTWLQGELAKPKGKRQLDKRPQATK
;
A
#
# COMPACT_ATOMS: atom_id res chain seq x y z
N MET A 1 -23.90 -45.66 -38.04
CA MET A 1 -23.96 -46.87 -37.18
C MET A 1 -22.83 -47.82 -37.56
N ARG A 2 -21.91 -48.16 -36.63
CA ARG A 2 -21.06 -49.37 -36.61
C ARG A 2 -20.25 -49.39 -35.28
N ARG A 3 -20.30 -50.51 -34.55
CA ARG A 3 -19.37 -50.90 -33.44
C ARG A 3 -18.24 -51.77 -34.07
N PRO A 4 -17.18 -52.28 -33.37
CA PRO A 4 -16.69 -52.07 -31.99
C PRO A 4 -15.33 -51.31 -32.00
N GLY A 5 -14.44 -51.26 -30.98
CA GLY A 5 -14.43 -51.75 -29.60
C GLY A 5 -13.40 -52.85 -29.30
N TYR A 6 -12.27 -52.54 -28.63
CA TYR A 6 -11.23 -53.48 -28.18
C TYR A 6 -10.60 -53.06 -26.84
N LEU A 7 -10.20 -54.05 -26.04
CA LEU A 7 -9.56 -53.94 -24.73
C LEU A 7 -8.12 -54.46 -24.83
N THR A 8 -7.11 -53.64 -24.53
CA THR A 8 -5.74 -54.13 -24.29
C THR A 8 -4.94 -53.18 -23.39
N CYS A 9 -4.54 -53.67 -22.23
CA CYS A 9 -3.58 -52.99 -21.36
C CYS A 9 -2.16 -53.20 -21.89
N ILE A 10 -1.38 -52.13 -22.06
CA ILE A 10 0.10 -52.22 -22.00
C ILE A 10 0.60 -51.08 -21.11
N VAL A 11 1.33 -51.47 -20.07
CA VAL A 11 2.07 -50.56 -19.19
C VAL A 11 3.39 -50.22 -19.87
N THR A 12 3.65 -48.93 -20.12
CA THR A 12 5.00 -48.42 -20.35
C THR A 12 5.24 -47.22 -19.47
N VAL A 13 6.02 -47.42 -18.39
CA VAL A 13 6.55 -46.34 -17.55
C VAL A 13 7.60 -45.60 -18.38
N GLY A 14 7.16 -44.55 -19.08
CA GLY A 14 8.01 -43.65 -19.84
C GLY A 14 8.55 -42.54 -18.95
N LEU A 15 9.86 -42.56 -18.69
CA LEU A 15 10.58 -41.56 -17.91
C LEU A 15 10.58 -40.20 -18.63
N LEU A 16 9.56 -39.37 -18.42
CA LEU A 16 9.56 -37.98 -18.88
C LEU A 16 10.44 -37.14 -17.95
N ALA A 17 11.67 -36.91 -18.39
CA ALA A 17 12.56 -35.89 -17.84
C ALA A 17 12.04 -34.49 -18.18
N SER A 18 10.91 -34.11 -17.59
CA SER A 18 10.36 -32.77 -17.69
C SER A 18 11.22 -31.82 -16.87
N LEU A 19 12.14 -31.11 -17.53
CA LEU A 19 12.71 -29.86 -17.04
C LEU A 19 11.59 -28.82 -16.98
N ALA A 20 10.73 -28.93 -15.97
CA ALA A 20 9.85 -27.87 -15.55
C ALA A 20 10.72 -26.78 -14.89
N VAL A 21 11.38 -25.97 -15.73
CA VAL A 21 11.75 -24.61 -15.35
C VAL A 21 10.44 -23.88 -15.15
N GLY A 22 9.91 -24.01 -13.93
CA GLY A 22 8.73 -23.30 -13.48
C GLY A 22 9.08 -21.83 -13.38
N CYS A 23 8.99 -21.13 -14.50
CA CYS A 23 8.85 -19.68 -14.49
C CYS A 23 7.56 -19.35 -13.74
N LYS A 24 7.66 -19.19 -12.42
CA LYS A 24 6.72 -18.39 -11.64
C LYS A 24 6.85 -16.95 -12.12
N SER A 25 6.24 -16.67 -13.27
CA SER A 25 5.68 -15.36 -13.54
C SER A 25 4.58 -15.19 -12.50
N SER A 26 4.92 -14.60 -11.36
CA SER A 26 3.96 -14.20 -10.34
C SER A 26 3.13 -13.07 -10.93
N SER A 27 2.02 -13.44 -11.55
CA SER A 27 0.92 -12.54 -11.94
C SER A 27 0.12 -12.08 -10.72
N ASP A 28 0.40 -12.66 -9.55
CA ASP A 28 -0.14 -12.24 -8.27
C ASP A 28 0.48 -10.89 -7.88
N PRO A 29 -0.30 -9.93 -7.34
CA PRO A 29 0.24 -8.70 -6.78
C PRO A 29 1.22 -9.03 -5.64
N PRO A 30 2.19 -8.14 -5.33
CA PRO A 30 3.14 -8.41 -4.26
C PRO A 30 2.40 -8.63 -2.94
N ASP A 31 2.75 -9.71 -2.23
CA ASP A 31 2.30 -9.90 -0.84
C ASP A 31 3.09 -8.96 0.05
N PHE A 32 2.48 -7.82 0.37
CA PHE A 32 3.07 -6.81 1.26
C PHE A 32 3.00 -7.23 2.74
N GLY A 33 2.25 -8.29 3.09
CA GLY A 33 2.01 -8.71 4.47
C GLY A 33 0.87 -7.94 5.15
N ASN A 34 0.87 -7.92 6.48
CA ASN A 34 -0.21 -7.30 7.25
C ASN A 34 -0.12 -5.76 7.17
N ALA A 35 -1.17 -5.12 6.65
CA ALA A 35 -1.24 -3.66 6.50
C ALA A 35 -1.00 -2.88 7.80
N GLY A 36 -1.42 -3.43 8.93
CA GLY A 36 -1.18 -2.87 10.27
C GLY A 36 0.26 -3.03 10.74
N GLU A 37 0.93 -4.14 10.43
CA GLU A 37 2.36 -4.33 10.72
C GLU A 37 3.21 -3.35 9.92
N LEU A 38 2.93 -3.19 8.62
CA LEU A 38 3.57 -2.20 7.76
C LEU A 38 3.41 -0.76 8.28
N TYR A 39 2.20 -0.40 8.73
CA TYR A 39 1.94 0.90 9.34
C TYR A 39 2.72 1.08 10.66
N MET A 40 2.84 0.05 11.49
CA MET A 40 3.64 0.12 12.73
C MET A 40 5.15 0.23 12.45
N GLU A 41 5.67 -0.46 11.44
CA GLU A 41 7.06 -0.29 10.96
C GLU A 41 7.27 1.13 10.42
N ALA A 42 6.29 1.69 9.68
CA ALA A 42 6.35 3.08 9.20
C ALA A 42 6.40 4.10 10.34
N GLN A 43 5.61 3.90 11.40
CA GLN A 43 5.67 4.76 12.59
C GLN A 43 7.01 4.68 13.31
N LYS A 44 7.63 3.49 13.35
CA LYS A 44 9.00 3.31 13.86
C LYS A 44 10.03 4.03 12.98
N ALA A 45 9.89 4.00 11.65
CA ALA A 45 10.72 4.77 10.74
C ALA A 45 10.57 6.30 10.97
N LEU A 46 9.34 6.80 11.13
CA LEU A 46 9.09 8.21 11.48
C LEU A 46 9.71 8.63 12.81
N ASN A 47 9.57 7.80 13.85
CA ASN A 47 10.21 8.05 15.14
C ASN A 47 11.76 8.02 15.06
N SER A 48 12.31 7.34 14.05
CA SER A 48 13.76 7.31 13.76
C SER A 48 14.21 8.45 12.85
N GLY A 49 13.29 9.25 12.31
CA GLY A 49 13.54 10.31 11.33
C GLY A 49 13.63 9.84 9.87
N ASP A 50 13.52 8.54 9.60
CA ASP A 50 13.59 7.98 8.24
C ASP A 50 12.25 8.18 7.50
N THR A 51 12.14 9.34 6.87
CA THR A 51 10.94 9.78 6.16
C THR A 51 10.70 8.98 4.87
N GLU A 52 11.75 8.61 4.15
CA GLU A 52 11.63 7.86 2.88
C GLU A 52 11.24 6.41 3.12
N GLN A 53 11.81 5.76 4.15
CA GLN A 53 11.37 4.44 4.58
C GLN A 53 9.92 4.47 5.06
N ALA A 54 9.52 5.49 5.82
CA ALA A 54 8.14 5.65 6.26
C ALA A 54 7.16 5.82 5.08
N ILE A 55 7.47 6.66 4.08
CA ILE A 55 6.65 6.82 2.87
C ILE A 55 6.51 5.48 2.13
N THR A 56 7.59 4.71 2.02
CA THR A 56 7.60 3.39 1.38
C THR A 56 6.67 2.42 2.12
N LEU A 57 6.82 2.29 3.43
CA LEU A 57 6.02 1.38 4.26
C LEU A 57 4.55 1.80 4.35
N LEU A 58 4.26 3.10 4.37
CA LEU A 58 2.89 3.63 4.27
C LEU A 58 2.26 3.29 2.92
N SER A 59 3.04 3.32 1.84
CA SER A 59 2.55 2.96 0.51
C SER A 59 2.20 1.48 0.42
N GLN A 60 3.09 0.60 0.91
CA GLN A 60 2.83 -0.83 1.01
C GLN A 60 1.63 -1.14 1.94
N SER A 61 1.48 -0.41 3.04
CA SER A 61 0.34 -0.52 3.97
C SER A 61 -0.98 -0.18 3.27
N ILE A 62 -1.03 0.91 2.50
CA ILE A 62 -2.18 1.32 1.69
C ILE A 62 -2.49 0.32 0.58
N GLU A 63 -1.47 -0.28 -0.06
CA GLU A 63 -1.64 -1.31 -1.09
C GLU A 63 -2.13 -2.64 -0.52
N ALA A 64 -1.80 -2.95 0.74
CA ALA A 64 -2.29 -4.12 1.48
C ALA A 64 -3.74 -3.95 1.99
N ASP A 65 -4.04 -2.83 2.65
CA ASP A 65 -5.40 -2.45 3.08
C ASP A 65 -5.52 -0.91 3.24
N PRO A 66 -6.34 -0.23 2.41
CA PRO A 66 -6.50 1.23 2.48
C PRO A 66 -7.06 1.72 3.82
N MET A 67 -6.24 2.44 4.58
CA MET A 67 -6.56 2.94 5.92
C MET A 67 -6.36 4.46 6.05
N VAL A 68 -7.33 5.15 6.64
CA VAL A 68 -7.34 6.63 6.76
C VAL A 68 -6.06 7.18 7.38
N TRP A 69 -5.53 6.54 8.43
CA TRP A 69 -4.34 7.01 9.12
C TRP A 69 -3.05 6.81 8.31
N ALA A 70 -2.99 5.85 7.37
CA ALA A 70 -1.83 5.73 6.48
C ALA A 70 -1.83 6.82 5.41
N TYR A 71 -2.99 7.11 4.79
CA TYR A 71 -3.14 8.25 3.88
C TYR A 71 -2.82 9.58 4.55
N ARG A 72 -3.38 9.83 5.74
CA ARG A 72 -3.11 11.01 6.56
C ARG A 72 -1.63 11.19 6.87
N ASP A 73 -0.98 10.12 7.29
CA ASP A 73 0.43 10.16 7.64
C ASP A 73 1.31 10.39 6.40
N ARG A 74 1.03 9.73 5.28
CA ARG A 74 1.77 9.90 4.02
C ARG A 74 1.55 11.29 3.41
N ALA A 75 0.32 11.80 3.42
CA ALA A 75 -0.01 13.16 3.01
C ALA A 75 0.78 14.22 3.79
N TRP A 76 0.93 14.05 5.11
CA TRP A 76 1.71 14.97 5.94
C TRP A 76 3.20 14.96 5.59
N LEU A 77 3.77 13.79 5.27
CA LEU A 77 5.16 13.67 4.82
C LEU A 77 5.35 14.33 3.46
N TYR A 78 4.43 14.10 2.50
CA TYR A 78 4.45 14.78 1.20
C TYR A 78 4.31 16.31 1.34
N ALA A 79 3.43 16.80 2.21
CA ALA A 79 3.28 18.23 2.50
C ALA A 79 4.58 18.85 3.06
N LYS A 80 5.32 18.11 3.90
CA LYS A 80 6.63 18.53 4.41
C LYS A 80 7.77 18.41 3.38
N ALA A 81 7.66 17.48 2.45
CA ALA A 81 8.57 17.32 1.31
C ALA A 81 8.24 18.28 0.15
N ASP A 82 7.39 19.29 0.37
CA ASP A 82 6.92 20.26 -0.64
C ASP A 82 6.12 19.66 -1.82
N ARG A 83 5.75 18.37 -1.74
CA ARG A 83 4.96 17.57 -2.69
C ARG A 83 3.46 17.78 -2.47
N ASP A 84 3.03 19.03 -2.65
CA ASP A 84 1.67 19.47 -2.33
C ASP A 84 0.56 18.71 -3.08
N ASP A 85 0.82 18.24 -4.31
CA ASP A 85 -0.19 17.56 -5.13
C ASP A 85 -0.37 16.08 -4.72
N ASP A 86 0.72 15.38 -4.40
CA ASP A 86 0.64 14.04 -3.80
C ASP A 86 -0.06 14.08 -2.44
N ALA A 87 0.22 15.12 -1.64
CA ALA A 87 -0.45 15.35 -0.36
C ALA A 87 -1.96 15.58 -0.52
N LYS A 88 -2.40 16.34 -1.54
CA LYS A 88 -3.84 16.51 -1.85
C LYS A 88 -4.50 15.21 -2.28
N ALA A 89 -3.83 14.40 -3.11
CA ALA A 89 -4.36 13.11 -3.56
C ALA A 89 -4.56 12.15 -2.37
N ASP A 90 -3.59 12.07 -1.45
CA ASP A 90 -3.75 11.27 -0.23
C ASP A 90 -4.82 11.84 0.72
N ILE A 91 -4.98 13.17 0.81
CA ILE A 91 -6.07 13.78 1.58
C ILE A 91 -7.44 13.41 0.98
N GLU A 92 -7.59 13.49 -0.35
CA GLU A 92 -8.81 13.10 -1.05
C GLU A 92 -9.17 11.63 -0.77
N LYS A 93 -8.19 10.71 -0.90
CA LYS A 93 -8.40 9.29 -0.60
C LYS A 93 -8.66 9.00 0.88
N GLY A 94 -7.99 9.70 1.79
CA GLY A 94 -8.31 9.60 3.22
C GLY A 94 -9.73 10.12 3.55
N MET A 95 -10.19 11.18 2.89
CA MET A 95 -11.55 11.73 3.06
C MET A 95 -12.63 10.88 2.39
N GLU A 96 -12.33 10.16 1.31
CA GLU A 96 -13.22 9.12 0.75
C GLU A 96 -13.49 8.01 1.77
N LEU A 97 -12.48 7.62 2.56
CA LEU A 97 -12.61 6.59 3.61
C LEU A 97 -13.25 7.13 4.90
N SER A 98 -12.91 8.35 5.31
CA SER A 98 -13.40 8.98 6.55
C SER A 98 -13.82 10.44 6.31
N PRO A 99 -15.05 10.67 5.81
CA PRO A 99 -15.58 12.02 5.63
C PRO A 99 -15.74 12.72 6.99
N GLY A 100 -14.82 13.65 7.29
CA GLY A 100 -14.77 14.35 8.57
C GLY A 100 -13.57 14.01 9.46
N ASP A 101 -12.56 13.29 8.97
CA ASP A 101 -11.28 13.18 9.68
C ASP A 101 -10.68 14.59 9.93
N TYR A 102 -10.47 14.89 11.21
CA TYR A 102 -10.02 16.21 11.67
C TYR A 102 -8.63 16.56 11.18
N GLU A 103 -7.71 15.60 11.14
CA GLU A 103 -6.31 15.84 10.77
C GLU A 103 -6.16 16.01 9.25
N LEU A 104 -6.93 15.27 8.44
CA LEU A 104 -7.04 15.50 6.99
C LEU A 104 -7.64 16.87 6.67
N THR A 105 -8.71 17.25 7.37
CA THR A 105 -9.35 18.57 7.21
C THR A 105 -8.39 19.70 7.60
N TRP A 106 -7.64 19.53 8.70
CA TRP A 106 -6.60 20.47 9.10
C TRP A 106 -5.48 20.54 8.06
N LEU A 107 -4.98 19.41 7.56
CA LEU A 107 -3.88 19.36 6.61
C LEU A 107 -4.26 20.01 5.27
N GLN A 108 -5.50 19.82 4.81
CA GLN A 108 -6.07 20.54 3.66
C GLN A 108 -6.03 22.06 3.89
N GLY A 109 -6.40 22.50 5.09
CA GLY A 109 -6.31 23.90 5.52
C GLY A 109 -4.88 24.45 5.61
N GLU A 110 -3.89 23.63 5.98
CA GLU A 110 -2.48 24.02 5.92
C GLU A 110 -1.97 24.12 4.46
N LEU A 111 -2.30 23.18 3.59
CA LEU A 111 -1.88 23.22 2.18
C LEU A 111 -2.43 24.45 1.43
N ALA A 112 -3.62 24.93 1.80
CA ALA A 112 -4.21 26.16 1.28
C ALA A 112 -3.44 27.45 1.68
N LYS A 113 -2.58 27.40 2.70
CA LYS A 113 -1.76 28.55 3.12
C LYS A 113 -0.47 28.64 2.30
N PRO A 114 0.10 29.86 2.12
CA PRO A 114 1.44 30.02 1.57
C PRO A 114 2.46 29.21 2.37
N LYS A 115 3.43 28.56 1.68
CA LYS A 115 4.38 27.60 2.28
C LYS A 115 5.02 28.09 3.59
N GLY A 116 5.57 29.32 3.59
CA GLY A 116 6.16 29.94 4.78
C GLY A 116 5.18 30.40 5.89
N LYS A 117 3.91 29.99 5.83
CA LYS A 117 2.85 30.25 6.83
C LYS A 117 2.13 28.97 7.29
N ARG A 118 2.54 27.80 6.79
CA ARG A 118 2.00 26.50 7.18
C ARG A 118 2.55 26.06 8.53
N GLN A 119 1.78 25.31 9.31
CA GLN A 119 2.16 24.83 10.65
C GLN A 119 2.45 23.32 10.67
N LEU A 120 3.19 22.83 9.68
CA LEU A 120 3.42 21.39 9.48
C LEU A 120 4.35 20.74 10.51
N ASP A 121 5.14 21.52 11.28
CA ASP A 121 6.13 21.01 12.24
C ASP A 121 5.51 20.23 13.41
N LYS A 122 4.25 20.50 13.73
CA LYS A 122 3.51 19.85 14.81
C LYS A 122 2.17 19.38 14.27
N ARG A 123 2.05 18.06 14.06
CA ARG A 123 0.76 17.44 13.74
C ARG A 123 -0.25 17.75 14.87
N PRO A 124 -1.50 18.13 14.57
CA PRO A 124 -2.53 18.29 15.58
C PRO A 124 -2.69 16.97 16.32
N GLN A 125 -2.64 17.00 17.64
CA GLN A 125 -3.16 15.88 18.40
C GLN A 125 -4.67 16.00 18.41
N ALA A 126 -5.37 14.99 17.90
CA ALA A 126 -6.79 14.84 18.17
C ALA A 126 -6.97 14.81 19.71
N THR A 127 -7.56 15.87 20.26
CA THR A 127 -7.90 15.92 21.69
C THR A 127 -8.94 14.84 21.97
N LYS A 128 -8.62 13.93 22.89
CA LYS A 128 -9.49 12.84 23.34
C LYS A 128 -10.82 13.35 23.92
#